data_AF-A0AAV2Q3I2-F1
#
_entry.id   AF-A0AAV2Q3I2-F1
#
_cell.length_a   1.000
_cell.length_b   1.000
_cell.length_c   1.000
_cell.angle_alpha   90.00
_cell.angle_beta   90.00
_cell.angle_gamma   90.00
#
_symmetry.space_group_name_H-M   'P 1'
#
loop_
_entity.id
_entity.type
_entity.pdbx_description
1 polymer ?
#
loop_
_entity_poly.entity_id
_entity_poly.type
_entity_poly.pdbx_seq_one_letter_code
_entity_poly.pdbx_strand_id
1 'polypeptide(L)'
;PLDLQNVNKPVSPWCQCTKCTCIDTQPEIKCIMAPNIALRRVKKDLATITKEELPGIYVAPQDDDLFKVHALIIGPSGTPYQGGFFHFVVRHGPQYPLHPPKVKLMTTGGDTVRFNPNLYKTGKVCLSILGTWEGPAWSPASNLSSVLISVQSLMNEKPYHNEPGFEKERRPGDSDRYNAIIEHETIRIAVIQNLNGVPSVPDELRKVMVQKFLENYDHYVSICETNIFKDQQQMEDPFGPGEGRGKFQYKSLLSKLSVLKTKIEEGVSIFESPSIANSSDTKSAMTSSSADSSSTTSGIADNTSTNNTNSENTDSKT
;
A
#
# COMPACT_ATOMS: atom_id res chain seq x y z
N PRO A 1 33.68 -7.67 58.43
CA PRO A 1 32.32 -7.10 58.68
C PRO A 1 31.62 -6.85 57.35
N LEU A 2 30.54 -7.58 57.10
CA LEU A 2 29.68 -7.36 55.93
C LEU A 2 28.93 -6.04 56.12
N ASP A 3 28.77 -5.26 55.05
CA ASP A 3 27.63 -4.37 54.94
C ASP A 3 26.72 -4.89 53.82
N LEU A 4 25.59 -5.45 54.23
CA LEU A 4 24.59 -6.08 53.37
C LEU A 4 23.39 -5.15 53.27
N GLN A 5 23.36 -4.31 52.23
CA GLN A 5 22.12 -3.67 51.76
C GLN A 5 22.30 -2.97 50.39
N ASN A 6 21.99 -3.68 49.30
CA ASN A 6 20.80 -3.29 48.55
C ASN A 6 20.24 -4.42 47.69
N VAL A 7 18.92 -4.46 47.57
CA VAL A 7 18.14 -5.56 47.02
C VAL A 7 17.60 -5.19 45.63
N ASN A 8 17.58 -6.16 44.72
CA ASN A 8 16.83 -6.21 43.45
C ASN A 8 16.77 -4.94 42.58
N LYS A 9 17.45 -4.99 41.42
CA LYS A 9 17.00 -4.32 40.19
C LYS A 9 16.85 -5.35 39.07
N PRO A 10 15.84 -5.22 38.20
CA PRO A 10 15.45 -6.28 37.28
C PRO A 10 16.47 -6.47 36.14
N VAL A 11 16.66 -7.73 35.75
CA VAL A 11 17.43 -8.09 34.55
C VAL A 11 16.65 -7.63 33.31
N SER A 12 17.34 -7.00 32.36
CA SER A 12 16.74 -6.60 31.07
C SER A 12 16.19 -7.82 30.32
N PRO A 13 14.97 -7.75 29.73
CA PRO A 13 14.35 -8.89 29.04
C PRO A 13 15.04 -9.25 27.71
N TRP A 14 16.12 -8.57 27.33
CA TRP A 14 16.82 -8.73 26.05
C TRP A 14 18.07 -9.62 26.11
N CYS A 15 18.35 -10.30 27.23
CA CYS A 15 19.56 -11.11 27.40
C CYS A 15 19.26 -12.59 27.67
N GLN A 16 19.09 -13.39 26.60
CA GLN A 16 18.97 -14.86 26.66
C GLN A 16 20.26 -15.55 26.19
N CYS A 17 21.40 -15.23 26.81
CA CYS A 17 22.65 -15.96 26.59
C CYS A 17 22.95 -16.86 27.81
N THR A 18 22.56 -18.14 27.74
CA THR A 18 22.65 -19.07 28.88
C THR A 18 24.04 -19.69 29.11
N LYS A 19 25.03 -19.40 28.25
CA LYS A 19 26.44 -19.82 28.44
C LYS A 19 27.43 -18.79 27.90
N CYS A 20 27.84 -17.85 28.75
CA CYS A 20 29.07 -17.07 28.58
C CYS A 20 29.76 -16.93 29.94
N THR A 21 30.87 -17.64 30.14
CA THR A 21 31.80 -17.38 31.24
C THR A 21 32.68 -16.19 30.86
N CYS A 22 32.27 -14.99 31.26
CA CYS A 22 33.02 -13.78 30.98
C CYS A 22 34.29 -13.73 31.83
N ILE A 23 35.47 -13.69 31.20
CA ILE A 23 36.68 -13.13 31.81
C ILE A 23 36.81 -11.70 31.30
N ASP A 24 37.03 -10.78 32.23
CA ASP A 24 36.80 -9.35 32.04
C ASP A 24 38.03 -8.63 31.50
N THR A 25 38.09 -8.42 30.17
CA THR A 25 38.89 -7.38 29.52
C THR A 25 38.18 -6.90 28.25
N GLN A 26 37.78 -5.63 28.22
CA GLN A 26 37.16 -4.94 27.06
C GLN A 26 38.20 -4.65 25.94
N PRO A 27 37.80 -4.28 24.69
CA PRO A 27 36.49 -3.75 24.27
C PRO A 27 35.85 -4.38 23.01
N GLU A 28 34.63 -3.94 22.70
CA GLU A 28 33.84 -4.27 21.50
C GLU A 28 33.64 -5.77 21.19
N ILE A 29 32.70 -6.42 21.91
CA ILE A 29 31.90 -7.48 21.29
C ILE A 29 30.98 -6.81 20.27
N LYS A 30 31.50 -6.53 19.06
CA LYS A 30 30.65 -6.36 17.89
C LYS A 30 29.78 -7.60 17.76
N CYS A 31 28.48 -7.41 17.58
CA CYS A 31 27.56 -8.52 17.28
C CYS A 31 27.77 -8.98 15.83
N ILE A 32 28.89 -9.64 15.56
CA ILE A 32 29.29 -10.13 14.22
C ILE A 32 28.57 -11.46 13.92
N MET A 33 27.23 -11.48 13.87
CA MET A 33 26.44 -12.57 13.26
C MET A 33 24.98 -12.13 12.96
N ALA A 34 24.76 -11.31 11.93
CA ALA A 34 23.40 -11.07 11.40
C ALA A 34 23.31 -10.70 9.89
N PRO A 35 24.25 -9.97 9.27
CA PRO A 35 24.10 -9.58 7.85
C PRO A 35 24.20 -10.74 6.85
N ASN A 36 24.85 -11.85 7.22
CA ASN A 36 25.36 -12.83 6.25
C ASN A 36 24.35 -13.95 5.90
N ILE A 37 23.53 -14.42 6.85
CA ILE A 37 22.52 -15.47 6.57
C ILE A 37 21.32 -14.88 5.83
N ALA A 38 20.77 -13.77 6.33
CA ALA A 38 19.60 -13.13 5.73
C ALA A 38 19.90 -12.67 4.29
N LEU A 39 21.04 -12.01 4.04
CA LEU A 39 21.44 -11.61 2.69
C LEU A 39 21.64 -12.81 1.76
N ARG A 40 22.27 -13.90 2.23
CA ARG A 40 22.38 -15.14 1.44
C ARG A 40 21.01 -15.72 1.08
N ARG A 41 20.06 -15.67 2.02
CA ARG A 41 18.69 -16.15 1.77
C ARG A 41 17.96 -15.25 0.77
N VAL A 42 17.99 -13.93 0.93
CA VAL A 42 17.37 -12.98 -0.03
C VAL A 42 17.96 -13.15 -1.43
N LYS A 43 19.29 -13.27 -1.57
CA LYS A 43 19.94 -13.55 -2.86
C LYS A 43 19.50 -14.89 -3.46
N LYS A 44 19.32 -15.93 -2.64
CA LYS A 44 18.79 -17.23 -3.10
C LYS A 44 17.36 -17.08 -3.60
N ASP A 45 16.48 -16.42 -2.84
CA ASP A 45 15.08 -16.22 -3.20
C ASP A 45 14.93 -15.39 -4.49
N LEU A 46 15.74 -14.34 -4.67
CA LEU A 46 15.81 -13.57 -5.92
C LEU A 46 16.28 -14.41 -7.12
N ALA A 47 17.29 -15.26 -6.95
CA ALA A 47 17.74 -16.18 -7.99
C ALA A 47 16.71 -17.27 -8.31
N THR A 48 15.95 -17.72 -7.30
CA THR A 48 14.85 -18.67 -7.47
C THR A 48 13.72 -18.07 -8.29
N ILE A 49 13.18 -16.91 -7.93
CA ILE A 49 12.04 -16.31 -8.66
C ILE A 49 12.41 -15.91 -10.10
N THR A 50 13.65 -15.48 -10.34
CA THR A 50 14.17 -15.20 -11.70
C THR A 50 14.22 -16.47 -12.55
N LYS A 51 14.42 -17.65 -11.94
CA LYS A 51 14.46 -18.95 -12.63
C LYS A 51 13.08 -19.61 -12.76
N GLU A 52 12.15 -19.33 -11.84
CA GLU A 52 10.81 -19.92 -11.83
C GLU A 52 9.86 -19.30 -12.88
N GLU A 53 10.18 -18.12 -13.42
CA GLU A 53 9.39 -17.41 -14.46
C GLU A 53 7.88 -17.36 -14.13
N LEU A 54 7.56 -16.91 -12.92
CA LEU A 54 6.19 -16.88 -12.39
C LEU A 54 5.23 -16.06 -13.29
N PRO A 55 4.13 -16.65 -13.81
CA PRO A 55 3.23 -15.97 -14.74
C PRO A 55 2.67 -14.65 -14.20
N GLY A 56 2.98 -13.55 -14.89
CA GLY A 56 2.51 -12.21 -14.53
C GLY A 56 3.14 -11.62 -13.26
N ILE A 57 4.19 -12.23 -12.69
CA ILE A 57 4.91 -11.71 -11.52
C ILE A 57 6.34 -11.37 -11.94
N TYR A 58 6.71 -10.10 -11.79
CA TYR A 58 8.02 -9.57 -12.13
C TYR A 58 8.65 -8.93 -10.89
N VAL A 59 9.97 -9.05 -10.72
CA VAL A 59 10.69 -8.44 -9.59
C VAL A 59 11.92 -7.68 -10.05
N ALA A 60 12.20 -6.58 -9.35
CA ALA A 60 13.45 -5.83 -9.44
C ALA A 60 13.96 -5.57 -8.01
N PRO A 61 15.15 -6.04 -7.61
CA PRO A 61 15.76 -5.60 -6.37
C PRO A 61 16.09 -4.11 -6.46
N GLN A 62 16.05 -3.41 -5.34
CA GLN A 62 16.54 -2.04 -5.26
C GLN A 62 18.07 -2.02 -5.33
N ASP A 63 18.65 -1.16 -6.18
CA ASP A 63 20.10 -1.06 -6.42
C ASP A 63 20.94 -0.86 -5.14
N ASP A 64 20.48 -0.02 -4.21
CA ASP A 64 21.20 0.36 -2.99
C ASP A 64 20.84 -0.48 -1.75
N ASP A 65 19.74 -1.24 -1.78
CA ASP A 65 19.25 -2.04 -0.65
C ASP A 65 18.63 -3.36 -1.13
N LEU A 66 19.43 -4.43 -1.22
CA LEU A 66 18.95 -5.76 -1.59
C LEU A 66 17.88 -6.33 -0.63
N PHE A 67 17.69 -5.80 0.58
CA PHE A 67 16.57 -6.21 1.44
C PHE A 67 15.24 -5.59 0.98
N LYS A 68 15.26 -4.55 0.15
CA LYS A 68 14.10 -3.95 -0.52
C LYS A 68 13.98 -4.48 -1.94
N VAL A 69 12.85 -5.09 -2.26
CA VAL A 69 12.55 -5.66 -3.57
C VAL A 69 11.23 -5.06 -4.06
N HIS A 70 11.23 -4.55 -5.28
CA HIS A 70 10.03 -4.09 -5.97
C HIS A 70 9.44 -5.29 -6.72
N ALA A 71 8.15 -5.51 -6.58
CA ALA A 71 7.43 -6.54 -7.30
C ALA A 71 6.28 -5.91 -8.09
N LEU A 72 6.13 -6.30 -9.34
CA LEU A 72 5.00 -5.95 -10.20
C LEU A 72 4.19 -7.22 -10.43
N ILE A 73 2.93 -7.21 -10.04
CA ILE A 73 1.99 -8.29 -10.37
C ILE A 73 0.99 -7.74 -11.39
N ILE A 74 0.91 -8.40 -12.55
CA ILE A 74 -0.13 -8.17 -13.53
C ILE A 74 -1.41 -8.84 -13.01
N GLY A 75 -2.50 -8.11 -12.93
CA GLY A 75 -3.77 -8.65 -12.43
C GLY A 75 -4.27 -9.80 -13.32
N PRO A 76 -4.73 -10.93 -12.74
CA PRO A 76 -5.01 -12.15 -13.52
C PRO A 76 -6.18 -12.01 -14.50
N SER A 77 -6.14 -12.77 -15.60
CA SER A 77 -7.24 -12.85 -16.56
C SER A 77 -8.50 -13.46 -15.95
N GLY A 78 -9.67 -13.00 -16.39
CA GLY A 78 -10.98 -13.42 -15.86
C GLY A 78 -11.39 -12.73 -14.55
N THR A 79 -10.60 -11.76 -14.08
CA THR A 79 -10.81 -11.08 -12.79
C THR A 79 -11.00 -9.57 -12.99
N PRO A 80 -11.63 -8.84 -12.06
CA PRO A 80 -11.73 -7.37 -12.14
C PRO A 80 -10.37 -6.65 -11.98
N TYR A 81 -9.28 -7.40 -11.85
CA TYR A 81 -7.90 -6.90 -11.82
C TYR A 81 -7.21 -7.02 -13.19
N GLN A 82 -7.82 -7.68 -14.18
CA GLN A 82 -7.17 -8.12 -15.42
C GLN A 82 -6.34 -7.03 -16.10
N GLY A 83 -5.05 -7.34 -16.32
CA GLY A 83 -4.12 -6.44 -17.00
C GLY A 83 -3.70 -5.20 -16.20
N GLY A 84 -4.16 -5.01 -14.95
CA GLY A 84 -3.69 -3.93 -14.08
C GLY A 84 -2.27 -4.14 -13.56
N PHE A 85 -1.51 -3.05 -13.38
CA PHE A 85 -0.15 -3.08 -12.86
C PHE A 85 -0.14 -2.87 -11.35
N PHE A 86 -0.06 -3.94 -10.56
CA PHE A 86 -0.03 -3.83 -9.10
C PHE A 86 1.42 -3.83 -8.60
N HIS A 87 1.94 -2.66 -8.26
CA HIS A 87 3.28 -2.47 -7.73
C HIS A 87 3.28 -2.64 -6.20
N PHE A 88 4.17 -3.50 -5.71
CA PHE A 88 4.42 -3.77 -4.30
C PHE A 88 5.89 -3.49 -3.96
N VAL A 89 6.12 -3.09 -2.72
CA VAL A 89 7.45 -3.06 -2.10
C VAL A 89 7.51 -4.12 -1.01
N VAL A 90 8.46 -5.04 -1.14
CA VAL A 90 8.77 -6.09 -0.19
C VAL A 90 10.05 -5.72 0.55
N ARG A 91 10.00 -5.67 1.88
CA ARG A 91 11.17 -5.37 2.73
C ARG A 91 11.46 -6.53 3.69
N HIS A 92 12.58 -7.19 3.44
CA HIS A 92 13.11 -8.25 4.27
C HIS A 92 13.71 -7.68 5.56
N GLY A 93 13.52 -8.37 6.69
CA GLY A 93 14.14 -7.99 7.97
C GLY A 93 15.54 -8.58 8.15
N PRO A 94 16.34 -8.08 9.12
CA PRO A 94 17.67 -8.64 9.41
C PRO A 94 17.63 -10.08 9.93
N GLN A 95 16.47 -10.54 10.41
CA GLN A 95 16.24 -11.91 10.88
C GLN A 95 15.58 -12.82 9.81
N TYR A 96 15.46 -12.36 8.55
CA TYR A 96 14.90 -13.19 7.48
C TYR A 96 15.78 -14.45 7.26
N PRO A 97 15.20 -15.67 7.12
CA PRO A 97 13.78 -16.02 6.97
C PRO A 97 13.07 -16.47 8.27
N LEU A 98 13.59 -16.17 9.47
CA LEU A 98 12.91 -16.51 10.73
C LEU A 98 11.60 -15.73 10.91
N HIS A 99 11.54 -14.51 10.36
CA HIS A 99 10.35 -13.67 10.31
C HIS A 99 9.97 -13.34 8.86
N PRO A 100 8.68 -13.13 8.56
CA PRO A 100 8.23 -12.77 7.22
C PRO A 100 8.78 -11.40 6.78
N PRO A 101 8.87 -11.15 5.47
CA PRO A 101 9.11 -9.80 4.97
C PRO A 101 7.87 -8.92 5.21
N LYS A 102 8.05 -7.61 5.25
CA LYS A 102 6.94 -6.64 5.20
C LYS A 102 6.58 -6.40 3.74
N VAL A 103 5.29 -6.40 3.40
CA VAL A 103 4.80 -6.10 2.04
C VAL A 103 3.86 -4.90 2.09
N LYS A 104 4.06 -3.93 1.20
CA LYS A 104 3.15 -2.80 1.00
C LYS A 104 2.74 -2.72 -0.48
N LEU A 105 1.43 -2.64 -0.75
CA LEU A 105 0.89 -2.23 -2.04
C LEU A 105 1.13 -0.72 -2.23
N MET A 106 1.73 -0.34 -3.35
CA MET A 106 2.01 1.05 -3.72
C MET A 106 0.98 1.60 -4.71
N THR A 107 0.35 0.73 -5.52
CA THR A 107 -0.78 1.05 -6.38
C THR A 107 -2.06 1.25 -5.55
N THR A 108 -2.20 2.41 -4.89
CA THR A 108 -3.37 2.77 -4.05
C THR A 108 -4.08 4.06 -4.49
N GLY A 109 -3.57 4.72 -5.54
CA GLY A 109 -4.09 6.01 -6.02
C GLY A 109 -3.80 7.19 -5.09
N GLY A 110 -2.76 7.10 -4.25
CA GLY A 110 -2.51 8.10 -3.19
C GLY A 110 -3.34 7.82 -1.94
N ASP A 111 -3.42 6.54 -1.57
CA ASP A 111 -4.22 6.00 -0.46
C ASP A 111 -5.74 6.24 -0.56
N THR A 112 -6.26 6.40 -1.79
CA THR A 112 -7.68 6.60 -2.07
C THR A 112 -8.45 5.30 -2.38
N VAL A 113 -7.79 4.26 -2.89
CA VAL A 113 -8.46 3.04 -3.39
C VAL A 113 -8.12 1.81 -2.55
N ARG A 114 -9.15 1.18 -1.95
CA ARG A 114 -9.08 -0.19 -1.41
C ARG A 114 -9.38 -1.17 -2.54
N PHE A 115 -8.37 -1.88 -3.03
CA PHE A 115 -8.51 -2.77 -4.19
C PHE A 115 -9.15 -4.12 -3.87
N ASN A 116 -9.05 -4.58 -2.63
CA ASN A 116 -9.53 -5.89 -2.18
C ASN A 116 -9.84 -5.81 -0.67
N PRO A 117 -10.71 -6.67 -0.12
CA PRO A 117 -10.83 -6.79 1.33
C PRO A 117 -9.48 -6.93 2.07
N ASN A 118 -8.51 -7.59 1.44
CA ASN A 118 -7.14 -7.79 1.94
C ASN A 118 -6.09 -6.81 1.37
N LEU A 119 -6.44 -5.90 0.44
CA LEU A 119 -5.54 -4.90 -0.15
C LEU A 119 -6.07 -3.49 0.16
N TYR A 120 -5.61 -2.97 1.30
CA TYR A 120 -6.13 -1.75 1.91
C TYR A 120 -5.66 -0.50 1.17
N LYS A 121 -6.45 0.57 1.25
CA LYS A 121 -6.06 1.88 0.68
C LYS A 121 -4.73 2.41 1.24
N THR A 122 -4.38 2.14 2.49
CA THR A 122 -3.07 2.50 3.09
C THR A 122 -1.89 1.68 2.56
N GLY A 123 -2.13 0.76 1.63
CA GLY A 123 -1.18 -0.21 1.10
C GLY A 123 -0.95 -1.44 1.98
N LYS A 124 -1.65 -1.58 3.11
CA LYS A 124 -1.57 -2.80 3.95
C LYS A 124 -2.08 -4.01 3.15
N VAL A 125 -1.26 -5.05 3.07
CA VAL A 125 -1.61 -6.37 2.55
C VAL A 125 -1.94 -7.28 3.74
N CYS A 126 -3.08 -7.96 3.71
CA CYS A 126 -3.49 -8.94 4.71
C CYS A 126 -3.29 -10.36 4.17
N LEU A 127 -2.32 -11.08 4.73
CA LEU A 127 -2.05 -12.49 4.46
C LEU A 127 -1.61 -13.20 5.75
N SER A 128 -2.04 -14.45 5.92
CA SER A 128 -1.70 -15.31 7.06
C SER A 128 -0.20 -15.60 7.14
N ILE A 129 0.42 -15.89 5.99
CA ILE A 129 1.88 -16.05 5.86
C ILE A 129 2.67 -14.75 6.11
N LEU A 130 2.00 -13.59 6.23
CA LEU A 130 2.61 -12.32 6.66
C LEU A 130 2.24 -11.95 8.11
N GLY A 131 1.51 -12.82 8.84
CA GLY A 131 1.03 -12.55 10.19
C GLY A 131 -0.01 -11.43 10.28
N THR A 132 -0.72 -11.15 9.19
CA THR A 132 -1.67 -10.02 9.08
C THR A 132 -3.11 -10.45 8.81
N TRP A 133 -3.36 -11.76 8.80
CA TRP A 133 -4.67 -12.40 8.61
C TRP A 133 -4.69 -13.77 9.30
N GLU A 134 -5.88 -14.36 9.45
CA GLU A 134 -6.04 -15.71 10.00
C GLU A 134 -5.68 -16.79 8.97
N GLY A 135 -5.11 -17.91 9.44
CA GLY A 135 -4.71 -19.05 8.61
C GLY A 135 -3.27 -19.53 8.88
N PRO A 136 -2.65 -20.27 7.95
CA PRO A 136 -1.28 -20.79 8.10
C PRO A 136 -0.25 -19.68 8.29
N ALA A 137 0.51 -19.75 9.39
CA ALA A 137 1.53 -18.76 9.73
C ALA A 137 2.78 -18.85 8.84
N TRP A 138 3.59 -17.79 8.83
CA TRP A 138 4.92 -17.79 8.22
C TRP A 138 5.78 -18.97 8.73
N SER A 139 6.54 -19.59 7.83
CA SER A 139 7.60 -20.52 8.18
C SER A 139 8.90 -20.17 7.46
N PRO A 140 10.09 -20.50 8.00
CA PRO A 140 11.35 -20.31 7.28
C PRO A 140 11.48 -21.13 5.98
N ALA A 141 10.57 -22.07 5.70
CA ALA A 141 10.48 -22.77 4.42
C ALA A 141 9.81 -21.92 3.33
N SER A 142 8.92 -20.99 3.72
CA SER A 142 8.33 -19.99 2.82
C SER A 142 9.40 -19.07 2.23
N ASN A 143 9.14 -18.56 1.03
CA ASN A 143 10.06 -17.80 0.19
C ASN A 143 9.36 -16.62 -0.51
N LEU A 144 10.12 -15.75 -1.18
CA LEU A 144 9.57 -14.60 -1.92
C LEU A 144 8.49 -15.02 -2.94
N SER A 145 8.73 -16.08 -3.70
CA SER A 145 7.77 -16.65 -4.67
C SER A 145 6.41 -16.97 -4.00
N SER A 146 6.42 -17.69 -2.89
CA SER A 146 5.21 -18.07 -2.15
C SER A 146 4.43 -16.88 -1.61
N VAL A 147 5.12 -15.79 -1.23
CA VAL A 147 4.48 -14.53 -0.83
C VAL A 147 3.78 -13.88 -2.03
N LEU A 148 4.47 -13.72 -3.16
CA LEU A 148 3.92 -13.03 -4.33
C LEU A 148 2.80 -13.84 -5.01
N ILE A 149 2.90 -15.17 -5.06
CA ILE A 149 1.81 -16.06 -5.52
C ILE A 149 0.59 -15.92 -4.60
N SER A 150 0.79 -15.84 -3.28
CA SER A 150 -0.31 -15.64 -2.32
C SER A 150 -0.97 -14.28 -2.50
N VAL A 151 -0.21 -13.22 -2.78
CA VAL A 151 -0.76 -11.89 -3.11
C VAL A 151 -1.55 -11.93 -4.44
N GLN A 152 -1.01 -12.58 -5.48
CA GLN A 152 -1.72 -12.74 -6.76
C GLN A 152 -3.03 -13.53 -6.58
N SER A 153 -3.05 -14.54 -5.70
CA SER A 153 -4.24 -15.36 -5.40
C SER A 153 -5.38 -14.58 -4.71
N LEU A 154 -5.08 -13.44 -4.06
CA LEU A 154 -6.13 -12.55 -3.53
C LEU A 154 -6.92 -11.87 -4.65
N MET A 155 -6.30 -11.67 -5.82
CA MET A 155 -6.88 -11.03 -7.00
C MET A 155 -7.65 -12.06 -7.85
N ASN A 156 -8.66 -12.70 -7.24
CA ASN A 156 -9.51 -13.71 -7.87
C ASN A 156 -10.72 -13.08 -8.60
N GLU A 157 -11.58 -13.93 -9.20
CA GLU A 157 -12.75 -13.52 -9.98
C GLU A 157 -13.84 -12.80 -9.17
N LYS A 158 -13.96 -13.09 -7.87
CA LYS A 158 -15.04 -12.59 -7.00
C LYS A 158 -14.49 -12.09 -5.64
N PRO A 159 -13.63 -11.05 -5.64
CA PRO A 159 -12.91 -10.56 -4.47
C PRO A 159 -13.81 -10.04 -3.33
N TYR A 160 -15.11 -9.81 -3.57
CA TYR A 160 -16.07 -9.53 -2.52
C TYR A 160 -16.10 -10.62 -1.44
N HIS A 161 -15.95 -11.90 -1.81
CA HIS A 161 -15.96 -13.03 -0.88
C HIS A 161 -14.66 -13.17 -0.06
N ASN A 162 -13.67 -12.30 -0.24
CA ASN A 162 -12.47 -12.27 0.58
C ASN A 162 -12.70 -11.61 1.96
N GLU A 163 -13.81 -10.89 2.16
CA GLU A 163 -14.17 -10.30 3.46
C GLU A 163 -14.85 -11.37 4.35
N PRO A 164 -14.42 -11.59 5.61
CA PRO A 164 -14.95 -12.65 6.46
C PRO A 164 -16.46 -12.47 6.75
N GLY A 165 -17.24 -13.53 6.54
CA GLY A 165 -18.71 -13.48 6.68
C GLY A 165 -19.44 -12.91 5.46
N PHE A 166 -18.75 -12.79 4.31
CA PHE A 166 -19.30 -12.39 3.02
C PHE A 166 -19.19 -13.52 1.97
N GLU A 167 -19.03 -14.77 2.40
CA GLU A 167 -19.01 -15.97 1.55
C GLU A 167 -20.33 -16.14 0.77
N LYS A 168 -21.40 -15.52 1.26
CA LYS A 168 -22.67 -15.31 0.54
C LYS A 168 -22.91 -13.81 0.36
N GLU A 169 -23.48 -13.43 -0.78
CA GLU A 169 -23.93 -12.07 -1.00
C GLU A 169 -25.01 -11.66 0.01
N ARG A 170 -24.93 -10.44 0.54
CA ARG A 170 -25.96 -9.92 1.47
C ARG A 170 -27.20 -9.46 0.70
N ARG A 171 -27.00 -8.98 -0.52
CA ARG A 171 -28.01 -8.63 -1.52
C ARG A 171 -27.56 -9.19 -2.87
N PRO A 172 -28.46 -9.73 -3.70
CA PRO A 172 -28.10 -10.22 -5.03
C PRO A 172 -27.27 -9.21 -5.85
N GLY A 173 -26.18 -9.69 -6.44
CA GLY A 173 -25.26 -8.91 -7.25
C GLY A 173 -24.34 -7.96 -6.46
N ASP A 174 -24.15 -8.16 -5.15
CA ASP A 174 -23.14 -7.41 -4.38
C ASP A 174 -21.73 -7.65 -4.94
N SER A 175 -21.42 -8.91 -5.30
CA SER A 175 -20.15 -9.31 -5.89
C SER A 175 -19.96 -8.67 -7.27
N ASP A 176 -21.01 -8.64 -8.10
CA ASP A 176 -20.97 -8.01 -9.43
C ASP A 176 -20.82 -6.47 -9.35
N ARG A 177 -21.48 -5.82 -8.36
CA ARG A 177 -21.30 -4.39 -8.07
C ARG A 177 -19.86 -4.09 -7.65
N TYR A 178 -19.31 -4.90 -6.74
CA TYR A 178 -17.92 -4.75 -6.30
C TYR A 178 -16.93 -4.99 -7.45
N ASN A 179 -17.16 -6.00 -8.29
CA ASN A 179 -16.35 -6.28 -9.48
C ASN A 179 -16.33 -5.10 -10.44
N ALA A 180 -17.48 -4.49 -10.76
CA ALA A 180 -17.54 -3.33 -11.63
C ALA A 180 -16.76 -2.12 -11.08
N ILE A 181 -16.77 -1.92 -9.75
CA ILE A 181 -15.97 -0.90 -9.07
C ILE A 181 -14.47 -1.21 -9.21
N ILE A 182 -14.05 -2.44 -8.90
CA ILE A 182 -12.65 -2.82 -8.97
C ILE A 182 -12.12 -2.81 -10.41
N GLU A 183 -12.90 -3.24 -11.40
CA GLU A 183 -12.57 -3.17 -12.83
C GLU A 183 -12.32 -1.73 -13.29
N HIS A 184 -13.20 -0.80 -12.94
CA HIS A 184 -13.01 0.62 -13.21
C HIS A 184 -11.75 1.17 -12.55
N GLU A 185 -11.55 0.88 -11.26
CA GLU A 185 -10.41 1.38 -10.49
C GLU A 185 -9.07 0.76 -10.92
N THR A 186 -9.08 -0.48 -11.41
CA THR A 186 -7.95 -1.14 -12.05
C THR A 186 -7.51 -0.35 -13.28
N ILE A 187 -8.43 0.00 -14.19
CA ILE A 187 -8.09 0.80 -15.38
C ILE A 187 -7.65 2.22 -14.97
N ARG A 188 -8.38 2.86 -14.05
CA ARG A 188 -8.12 4.25 -13.61
C ARG A 188 -6.77 4.41 -12.93
N ILE A 189 -6.43 3.53 -11.99
CA ILE A 189 -5.25 3.63 -11.13
C ILE A 189 -4.15 2.67 -11.60
N ALA A 190 -4.44 1.37 -11.60
CA ALA A 190 -3.43 0.34 -11.83
C ALA A 190 -2.92 0.30 -13.27
N VAL A 191 -3.68 0.80 -14.25
CA VAL A 191 -3.22 1.01 -15.63
C VAL A 191 -2.80 2.46 -15.85
N ILE A 192 -3.76 3.40 -15.88
CA ILE A 192 -3.52 4.77 -16.37
C ILE A 192 -2.62 5.56 -15.41
N GLN A 193 -2.93 5.65 -14.12
CA GLN A 193 -2.12 6.47 -13.20
C GLN A 193 -0.69 5.93 -13.07
N ASN A 194 -0.54 4.62 -12.93
CA ASN A 194 0.77 3.97 -12.81
C ASN A 194 1.68 4.19 -14.02
N LEU A 195 1.13 4.17 -15.24
CA LEU A 195 1.90 4.45 -16.46
C LEU A 195 2.27 5.93 -16.61
N ASN A 196 1.55 6.86 -15.98
CA ASN A 196 1.92 8.28 -15.92
C ASN A 196 2.95 8.60 -14.81
N GLY A 197 3.62 7.59 -14.22
CA GLY A 197 4.77 7.80 -13.32
C GLY A 197 4.49 7.86 -11.82
N VAL A 198 3.27 7.54 -11.36
CA VAL A 198 2.93 7.51 -9.93
C VAL A 198 2.41 6.10 -9.58
N PRO A 199 3.12 5.28 -8.79
CA PRO A 199 4.31 5.55 -7.97
C PRO A 199 5.66 5.34 -8.70
N SER A 200 6.77 5.59 -8.00
CA SER A 200 8.15 5.32 -8.47
C SER A 200 8.43 3.82 -8.63
N VAL A 201 8.14 3.29 -9.82
CA VAL A 201 8.44 1.92 -10.25
C VAL A 201 9.83 1.87 -10.94
N PRO A 202 10.71 0.88 -10.65
CA PRO A 202 12.00 0.71 -11.33
C PRO A 202 11.91 0.52 -12.84
N ASP A 203 12.90 1.00 -13.57
CA ASP A 203 12.97 1.06 -15.04
C ASP A 203 12.68 -0.28 -15.74
N GLU A 204 13.16 -1.38 -15.17
CA GLU A 204 12.96 -2.75 -15.64
C GLU A 204 11.47 -3.13 -15.62
N LEU A 205 10.80 -2.81 -14.51
CA LEU A 205 9.36 -3.07 -14.35
C LEU A 205 8.52 -2.10 -15.18
N ARG A 206 8.98 -0.85 -15.38
CA ARG A 206 8.32 0.12 -16.27
C ARG A 206 8.29 -0.33 -17.72
N LYS A 207 9.38 -0.96 -18.23
CA LYS A 207 9.42 -1.59 -19.57
C LYS A 207 8.37 -2.69 -19.70
N VAL A 208 8.24 -3.55 -18.68
CA VAL A 208 7.20 -4.60 -18.64
C VAL A 208 5.79 -4.00 -18.65
N MET A 209 5.53 -2.94 -17.89
CA MET A 209 4.23 -2.26 -17.89
C MET A 209 3.86 -1.71 -19.28
N VAL A 210 4.80 -1.06 -19.97
CA VAL A 210 4.57 -0.54 -21.33
C VAL A 210 4.27 -1.67 -22.32
N GLN A 211 5.04 -2.76 -22.28
CA GLN A 211 4.78 -3.93 -23.13
C GLN A 211 3.39 -4.52 -22.84
N LYS A 212 3.08 -4.79 -21.57
CA LYS A 212 1.80 -5.41 -21.17
C LYS A 212 0.60 -4.51 -21.39
N PHE A 213 0.77 -3.19 -21.37
CA PHE A 213 -0.26 -2.23 -21.74
C PHE A 213 -0.67 -2.36 -23.21
N LEU A 214 0.31 -2.44 -24.12
CA LEU A 214 0.02 -2.61 -25.55
C LEU A 214 -0.63 -3.98 -25.82
N GLU A 215 -0.16 -5.05 -25.17
CA GLU A 215 -0.76 -6.39 -25.27
C GLU A 215 -2.21 -6.45 -24.77
N ASN A 216 -2.61 -5.62 -23.80
CA ASN A 216 -3.95 -5.62 -23.20
C ASN A 216 -4.83 -4.43 -23.64
N TYR A 217 -4.36 -3.59 -24.57
CA TYR A 217 -5.02 -2.32 -24.89
C TYR A 217 -6.49 -2.48 -25.30
N ASP A 218 -6.76 -3.40 -26.23
CA ASP A 218 -8.10 -3.63 -26.77
C ASP A 218 -9.05 -4.18 -25.69
N HIS A 219 -8.54 -4.89 -24.70
CA HIS A 219 -9.33 -5.36 -23.55
C HIS A 219 -9.77 -4.20 -22.65
N TYR A 220 -8.89 -3.24 -22.35
CA TYR A 220 -9.26 -2.05 -21.57
C TYR A 220 -10.30 -1.19 -22.31
N VAL A 221 -10.16 -1.04 -23.64
CA VAL A 221 -11.13 -0.33 -24.48
C VAL A 221 -12.48 -1.05 -24.45
N SER A 222 -12.49 -2.37 -24.69
CA SER A 222 -13.71 -3.19 -24.69
C SER A 222 -14.48 -3.13 -23.37
N ILE A 223 -13.78 -3.17 -22.22
CA ILE A 223 -14.40 -2.94 -20.90
C ILE A 223 -15.10 -1.58 -20.84
N CYS A 224 -14.41 -0.51 -21.25
CA CYS A 224 -14.94 0.83 -21.11
C CYS A 224 -16.10 1.12 -22.07
N GLU A 225 -16.06 0.57 -23.28
CA GLU A 225 -17.16 0.64 -24.25
C GLU A 225 -18.38 -0.16 -23.79
N THR A 226 -18.17 -1.39 -23.31
CA THR A 226 -19.25 -2.27 -22.80
C THR A 226 -19.94 -1.65 -21.59
N ASN A 227 -19.19 -1.03 -20.69
CA ASN A 227 -19.71 -0.39 -19.48
C ASN A 227 -20.08 1.10 -19.67
N ILE A 228 -20.04 1.66 -20.89
CA ILE A 228 -20.20 3.10 -21.13
C ILE A 228 -21.54 3.67 -20.63
N PHE A 229 -22.58 2.83 -20.54
CA PHE A 229 -23.90 3.17 -20.01
C PHE A 229 -23.89 3.49 -18.50
N LYS A 230 -22.85 3.05 -17.77
CA LYS A 230 -22.63 3.34 -16.35
C LYS A 230 -21.93 4.69 -16.11
N ASP A 231 -21.43 5.37 -17.14
CA ASP A 231 -20.70 6.64 -17.01
C ASP A 231 -21.52 7.69 -16.23
N GLN A 232 -20.88 8.41 -15.31
CA GLN A 232 -21.46 9.32 -14.31
C GLN A 232 -22.40 8.71 -13.26
N GLN A 233 -22.70 7.41 -13.30
CA GLN A 233 -23.44 6.75 -12.22
C GLN A 233 -22.56 6.64 -10.97
N GLN A 234 -23.20 6.69 -9.80
CA GLN A 234 -22.54 6.55 -8.51
C GLN A 234 -22.04 5.11 -8.33
N MET A 235 -20.82 4.94 -7.84
CA MET A 235 -20.34 3.63 -7.41
C MET A 235 -20.96 3.27 -6.05
N GLU A 236 -21.77 2.22 -6.03
CA GLU A 236 -22.42 1.67 -4.84
C GLU A 236 -21.60 0.50 -4.30
N ASP A 237 -20.65 0.79 -3.40
CA ASP A 237 -19.82 -0.23 -2.75
C ASP A 237 -20.65 -1.03 -1.73
N PRO A 238 -20.75 -2.38 -1.86
CA PRO A 238 -21.55 -3.21 -0.95
C PRO A 238 -20.98 -3.28 0.48
N PHE A 239 -19.71 -2.90 0.70
CA PHE A 239 -19.14 -2.76 2.05
C PHE A 239 -19.57 -1.46 2.75
N GLY A 240 -20.23 -0.54 2.04
CA GLY A 240 -20.92 0.62 2.59
C GLY A 240 -20.37 1.97 2.13
N PRO A 241 -21.06 3.08 2.50
CA PRO A 241 -20.75 4.42 1.98
C PRO A 241 -19.38 4.98 2.41
N GLY A 242 -18.73 4.38 3.41
CA GLY A 242 -17.46 4.86 3.98
C GLY A 242 -16.24 4.71 3.06
N GLU A 243 -16.32 3.93 1.97
CA GLU A 243 -15.21 3.76 1.02
C GLU A 243 -15.10 4.92 -0.01
N GLY A 244 -16.14 5.75 -0.17
CA GLY A 244 -16.03 7.03 -0.89
C GLY A 244 -15.67 6.94 -2.39
N ARG A 245 -16.03 5.84 -3.07
CA ARG A 245 -15.59 5.47 -4.44
C ARG A 245 -15.84 6.49 -5.56
N GLY A 246 -16.75 7.45 -5.39
CA GLY A 246 -17.09 8.42 -6.42
C GLY A 246 -17.99 7.85 -7.53
N LYS A 247 -17.78 8.28 -8.77
CA LYS A 247 -18.61 7.93 -9.94
C LYS A 247 -17.80 7.19 -11.00
N PHE A 248 -18.44 6.35 -11.80
CA PHE A 248 -17.84 5.79 -13.00
C PHE A 248 -17.53 6.89 -14.03
N GLN A 249 -16.39 6.76 -14.72
CA GLN A 249 -15.84 7.75 -15.66
C GLN A 249 -15.31 7.11 -16.95
N TYR A 250 -15.94 6.02 -17.42
CA TYR A 250 -15.51 5.26 -18.60
C TYR A 250 -15.21 6.12 -19.84
N LYS A 251 -15.94 7.23 -20.08
CA LYS A 251 -15.62 8.17 -21.17
C LYS A 251 -14.26 8.84 -20.99
N SER A 252 -13.92 9.23 -19.76
CA SER A 252 -12.61 9.81 -19.43
C SER A 252 -11.51 8.74 -19.50
N LEU A 253 -11.80 7.50 -19.10
CA LEU A 253 -10.84 6.39 -19.21
C LEU A 253 -10.50 6.09 -20.67
N LEU A 254 -11.48 5.98 -21.57
CA LEU A 254 -11.24 5.79 -23.01
C LEU A 254 -10.34 6.86 -23.62
N SER A 255 -10.64 8.13 -23.33
CA SER A 255 -9.82 9.26 -23.81
C SER A 255 -8.38 9.19 -23.29
N LYS A 256 -8.19 8.86 -21.99
CA LYS A 256 -6.86 8.72 -21.37
C LYS A 256 -6.09 7.51 -21.91
N LEU A 257 -6.74 6.37 -22.14
CA LEU A 257 -6.13 5.18 -22.73
C LEU A 257 -5.61 5.48 -24.14
N SER A 258 -6.43 6.13 -24.98
CA SER A 258 -6.04 6.52 -26.34
C SER A 258 -4.83 7.45 -26.36
N VAL A 259 -4.86 8.54 -25.56
CA VAL A 259 -3.73 9.46 -25.40
C VAL A 259 -2.46 8.74 -24.92
N LEU A 260 -2.60 7.80 -23.98
CA LEU A 260 -1.47 7.05 -23.42
C LEU A 260 -0.85 6.10 -24.45
N LYS A 261 -1.68 5.42 -25.25
CA LYS A 261 -1.22 4.59 -26.38
C LYS A 261 -0.47 5.41 -27.42
N THR A 262 -1.03 6.53 -27.86
CA THR A 262 -0.37 7.44 -28.82
C THR A 262 1.00 7.88 -28.31
N LYS A 263 1.10 8.34 -27.05
CA LYS A 263 2.41 8.71 -26.44
C LYS A 263 3.42 7.57 -26.45
N ILE A 264 2.99 6.34 -26.13
CA ILE A 264 3.85 5.16 -26.11
C ILE A 264 4.34 4.81 -27.52
N GLU A 265 3.46 4.81 -28.52
CA GLU A 265 3.78 4.48 -29.91
C GLU A 265 4.66 5.56 -30.57
N GLU A 266 4.51 6.82 -30.18
CA GLU A 266 5.38 7.94 -30.58
C GLU A 266 6.73 7.98 -29.83
N GLY A 267 6.94 7.11 -28.84
CA GLY A 267 8.18 7.08 -28.04
C GLY A 267 8.33 8.24 -27.05
N VAL A 268 7.25 8.96 -26.75
CA VAL A 268 7.22 10.04 -25.75
C VAL A 268 7.35 9.46 -24.35
N SER A 269 8.25 10.03 -23.52
CA SER A 269 8.39 9.58 -22.13
C SER A 269 7.10 9.82 -21.34
N ILE A 270 6.40 8.74 -20.99
CA ILE A 270 5.20 8.76 -20.14
C ILE A 270 5.52 8.84 -18.65
N PHE A 271 6.77 8.56 -18.27
CA PHE A 271 7.23 8.64 -16.90
C PHE A 271 7.82 10.02 -16.65
N GLU A 272 7.14 10.81 -15.82
CA GLU A 272 7.68 12.06 -15.32
C GLU A 272 8.93 11.78 -14.47
N SER A 273 10.04 12.46 -14.78
CA SER A 273 11.21 12.41 -13.90
C SER A 273 10.86 13.12 -12.59
N PRO A 274 11.24 12.58 -11.42
CA PRO A 274 10.96 13.25 -10.15
C PRO A 274 11.66 14.61 -10.13
N SER A 275 10.88 15.69 -10.22
CA SER A 275 11.39 17.04 -10.20
C SER A 275 11.97 17.34 -8.82
N ILE A 276 13.26 17.64 -8.77
CA ILE A 276 13.93 18.10 -7.56
C ILE A 276 13.36 19.49 -7.24
N ALA A 277 12.42 19.54 -6.30
CA ALA A 277 11.89 20.78 -5.77
C ALA A 277 12.98 21.51 -4.97
N ASN A 278 13.76 22.35 -5.65
CA ASN A 278 14.62 23.32 -5.00
C ASN A 278 13.77 24.31 -4.20
N SER A 279 13.79 24.18 -2.88
CA SER A 279 13.27 25.22 -1.97
C SER A 279 14.37 26.26 -1.69
N SER A 280 14.58 27.17 -2.64
CA SER A 280 15.18 28.46 -2.34
C SER A 280 14.11 29.47 -1.95
N ASP A 281 14.49 30.39 -1.08
CA ASP A 281 13.81 31.66 -0.80
C ASP A 281 12.47 31.62 -0.05
N THR A 282 12.57 31.85 1.27
CA THR A 282 12.16 33.16 1.81
C THR A 282 12.72 33.37 3.22
N LYS A 283 13.69 34.30 3.35
CA LYS A 283 13.95 34.98 4.62
C LYS A 283 13.84 36.50 4.41
N SER A 284 12.99 37.09 5.22
CA SER A 284 12.43 38.44 5.04
C SER A 284 13.48 39.55 4.97
N ALA A 285 13.28 40.47 4.02
CA ALA A 285 13.90 41.78 4.08
C ALA A 285 13.18 42.66 5.12
N MET A 286 13.95 43.35 5.96
CA MET A 286 13.44 44.45 6.80
C MET A 286 13.21 45.69 5.94
N THR A 287 12.06 46.35 6.11
CA THR A 287 11.93 47.79 5.84
C THR A 287 11.08 48.45 6.92
N SER A 288 11.54 49.61 7.38
CA SER A 288 10.98 50.41 8.46
C SER A 288 10.10 51.55 7.98
N SER A 289 9.36 52.17 8.91
CA SER A 289 8.55 53.41 8.84
C SER A 289 7.04 53.20 8.65
N SER A 290 6.15 54.05 9.19
CA SER A 290 6.18 55.01 10.32
C SER A 290 4.75 55.51 10.54
N ALA A 291 4.36 55.89 11.78
CA ALA A 291 3.22 56.79 12.16
C ALA A 291 1.82 56.51 11.53
N ASP A 292 0.74 56.27 12.28
CA ASP A 292 0.01 57.25 13.09
C ASP A 292 -1.03 56.50 13.95
N SER A 293 -1.04 56.64 15.29
CA SER A 293 -1.78 57.63 16.09
C SER A 293 -3.25 57.27 16.39
N SER A 294 -3.56 57.01 17.67
CA SER A 294 -4.78 57.38 18.44
C SER A 294 -6.19 57.24 17.79
N SER A 295 -7.24 56.69 18.43
CA SER A 295 -7.59 56.67 19.86
C SER A 295 -8.80 55.75 20.17
N THR A 296 -9.11 55.58 21.48
CA THR A 296 -10.44 55.31 22.12
C THR A 296 -11.69 55.56 21.26
N THR A 297 -12.83 54.88 21.34
CA THR A 297 -13.49 53.98 22.34
C THR A 297 -14.64 53.21 21.61
N SER A 298 -15.48 52.32 22.13
CA SER A 298 -15.83 51.67 23.43
C SER A 298 -16.61 50.36 23.08
N GLY A 299 -16.86 49.34 23.91
CA GLY A 299 -17.60 49.29 25.20
C GLY A 299 -18.85 48.39 25.05
N ILE A 300 -19.31 47.78 26.15
CA ILE A 300 -20.50 46.89 26.31
C ILE A 300 -20.26 45.41 25.99
N ALA A 301 -20.23 44.62 27.07
CA ALA A 301 -20.50 43.18 27.09
C ALA A 301 -21.58 42.93 28.16
N ASP A 302 -22.68 42.30 27.75
CA ASP A 302 -23.79 41.79 28.56
C ASP A 302 -24.70 40.99 27.60
N ASN A 303 -25.45 39.96 28.00
CA ASN A 303 -25.23 38.94 29.02
C ASN A 303 -26.19 37.76 28.74
N THR A 304 -25.93 36.59 29.33
CA THR A 304 -26.89 35.48 29.61
C THR A 304 -28.14 35.25 28.74
N SER A 305 -28.27 34.03 28.17
CA SER A 305 -29.50 33.19 28.29
C SER A 305 -29.26 31.80 27.68
N THR A 306 -29.01 30.75 28.48
CA THR A 306 -29.97 29.83 29.16
C THR A 306 -30.43 28.62 28.33
N ASN A 307 -30.57 27.49 29.05
CA ASN A 307 -31.27 26.25 28.70
C ASN A 307 -30.56 25.25 27.77
N ASN A 308 -30.05 24.18 28.40
CA ASN A 308 -30.45 22.84 27.97
C ASN A 308 -30.73 21.97 29.20
N THR A 309 -31.88 21.30 29.20
CA THR A 309 -32.42 20.55 30.34
C THR A 309 -31.99 19.08 30.32
N ASN A 310 -31.75 18.50 31.50
CA ASN A 310 -31.66 17.06 31.67
C ASN A 310 -33.01 16.38 31.36
N SER A 311 -32.96 15.17 30.83
CA SER A 311 -34.00 14.16 31.06
C SER A 311 -33.39 12.75 31.04
N GLU A 312 -33.37 12.12 32.20
CA GLU A 312 -33.11 10.69 32.37
C GLU A 312 -34.35 9.87 31.98
N ASN A 313 -34.13 8.63 31.52
CA ASN A 313 -34.90 7.40 31.73
C ASN A 313 -34.73 6.46 30.52
N THR A 314 -34.66 5.14 30.57
CA THR A 314 -34.42 4.06 31.55
C THR A 314 -34.64 2.76 30.73
N ASP A 315 -34.31 1.62 31.33
CA ASP A 315 -34.90 0.30 31.03
C ASP A 315 -34.49 -0.51 29.79
N SER A 316 -33.47 -1.33 30.03
CA SER A 316 -33.61 -2.78 30.25
C SER A 316 -34.38 -3.64 29.24
N LYS A 317 -33.67 -4.65 28.69
CA LYS A 317 -34.12 -6.05 28.72
C LYS A 317 -32.97 -7.04 28.52
N THR A 318 -33.09 -8.13 29.26
CA THR A 318 -32.33 -9.40 29.21
C THR A 318 -32.51 -10.13 27.88
#